data_AF-A0A0Q4FZA7-F1
#
_entry.id   AF-A0A0Q4FZA7-F1
#
_cell.length_a   1.000
_cell.length_b   1.000
_cell.length_c   1.000
_cell.angle_alpha   90.00
_cell.angle_beta   90.00
_cell.angle_gamma   90.00
#
_symmetry.space_group_name_H-M   'P 1'
#
loop_
_entity.id
_entity.type
_entity.pdbx_description
1 polymer ?
#
loop_
_entity_poly.entity_id
_entity_poly.type
_entity_poly.pdbx_seq_one_letter_code
_entity_poly.pdbx_strand_id
1 'polypeptide(L)'
;MPCYDADDGGGLQAMKTQDDLIKWANEQREEALRQVDLFSNGGVKAQLVMPDGNTEDITAGVLSHQRANVEAFTDLVSALEK
;
A
#
# COMPACT_ATOMS: atom_id res chain seq x y z
N MET A 1 29.65 33.93 14.49
CA MET A 1 28.21 33.59 14.63
C MET A 1 28.11 32.45 15.64
N PRO A 2 27.50 32.68 16.82
CA PRO A 2 27.00 31.64 17.71
C PRO A 2 25.65 31.14 17.16
N CYS A 3 25.08 29.98 17.47
CA CYS A 3 25.33 28.98 18.49
C CYS A 3 24.89 27.60 17.97
N TYR A 4 25.53 26.59 18.54
CA TYR A 4 25.25 25.17 18.45
C TYR A 4 23.89 24.88 19.10
N ASP A 5 22.89 24.46 18.32
CA ASP A 5 21.71 23.77 18.84
C ASP A 5 21.91 22.28 18.56
N ALA A 6 22.32 21.57 19.62
CA ALA A 6 22.23 20.14 19.69
C ALA A 6 20.74 19.76 19.67
N ASP A 7 20.26 19.24 18.55
CA ASP A 7 19.07 18.39 18.60
C ASP A 7 19.54 16.98 19.01
N ASP A 8 19.84 16.86 20.30
CA ASP A 8 19.94 15.61 21.04
C ASP A 8 18.52 15.04 21.23
N GLY A 9 17.84 14.78 20.11
CA GLY A 9 16.51 14.21 20.05
C GLY A 9 16.60 12.75 19.64
N GLY A 10 17.06 11.88 20.55
CA GLY A 10 17.05 10.44 20.40
C GLY A 10 15.63 9.88 20.21
N GLY A 11 15.04 10.08 19.04
CA GLY A 11 14.02 9.19 18.54
C GLY A 11 14.75 7.97 18.03
N LEU A 12 14.82 6.91 18.84
CA LEU A 12 14.94 5.56 18.31
C LEU A 12 14.05 5.52 17.07
N GLN A 13 14.64 5.37 15.89
CA GLN A 13 13.91 4.91 14.72
C GLN A 13 13.15 3.69 15.24
N ALA A 14 11.85 3.81 15.51
CA ALA A 14 11.10 2.77 16.20
C ALA A 14 11.27 1.53 15.34
N MET A 15 12.12 0.61 15.81
CA MET A 15 12.54 -0.53 15.03
C MET A 15 11.27 -1.34 14.85
N LYS A 16 10.70 -1.30 13.64
CA LYS A 16 9.42 -1.96 13.36
C LYS A 16 9.56 -3.40 13.79
N THR A 17 8.78 -3.80 14.78
CA THR A 17 8.80 -5.17 15.26
C THR A 17 8.21 -6.07 14.17
N GLN A 18 8.46 -7.37 14.28
CA GLN A 18 7.82 -8.35 13.42
C GLN A 18 6.28 -8.23 13.49
N ASP A 19 5.75 -7.98 14.68
CA ASP A 19 4.31 -7.73 14.89
C ASP A 19 3.83 -6.46 14.17
N ASP A 20 4.62 -5.39 14.16
CA ASP A 20 4.29 -4.16 13.40
C ASP A 20 4.26 -4.43 11.89
N LEU A 21 5.17 -5.28 11.39
CA LEU A 21 5.21 -5.67 9.97
C LEU A 21 4.05 -6.57 9.59
N ILE A 22 3.69 -7.54 10.44
CA ILE A 22 2.50 -8.39 10.26
C ILE A 22 1.24 -7.55 10.26
N LYS A 23 1.11 -6.62 11.21
CA LYS A 23 -0.04 -5.70 11.27
C LYS A 23 -0.13 -4.87 10.00
N TRP A 24 0.95 -4.23 9.60
CA TRP A 24 0.99 -3.43 8.38
C TRP A 24 0.64 -4.25 7.13
N ALA A 25 1.20 -5.45 6.98
CA ALA A 25 0.92 -6.32 5.84
C ALA A 25 -0.56 -6.74 5.78
N ASN A 26 -1.18 -7.02 6.93
CA ASN A 26 -2.63 -7.29 7.00
C ASN A 26 -3.47 -6.06 6.61
N GLU A 27 -3.10 -4.86 7.05
CA GLU A 27 -3.78 -3.61 6.65
C GLU A 27 -3.68 -3.37 5.14
N GLN A 28 -2.50 -3.63 4.53
CA GLN A 28 -2.34 -3.51 3.07
C GLN A 28 -3.16 -4.56 2.32
N ARG A 29 -3.23 -5.80 2.81
CA ARG A 29 -4.07 -6.85 2.23
C ARG A 29 -5.55 -6.48 2.28
N GLU A 30 -6.02 -5.97 3.43
CA GLU A 30 -7.42 -5.54 3.60
C GLU A 30 -7.76 -4.39 2.64
N GLU A 31 -6.87 -3.41 2.50
CA GLU A 31 -7.08 -2.31 1.55
C GLU A 31 -7.12 -2.79 0.10
N ALA A 32 -6.22 -3.70 -0.29
CA ALA A 32 -6.23 -4.28 -1.63
C ALA A 32 -7.55 -5.03 -1.90
N LEU A 33 -8.09 -5.77 -0.92
CA LEU A 33 -9.40 -6.43 -1.02
C LEU A 33 -10.53 -5.41 -1.19
N ARG A 34 -10.53 -4.32 -0.42
CA ARG A 34 -11.53 -3.24 -0.57
C ARG A 34 -11.49 -2.64 -1.96
N GLN A 35 -10.30 -2.40 -2.50
CA GLN A 35 -10.15 -1.87 -3.86
C GLN A 35 -10.62 -2.87 -4.92
N VAL A 36 -10.33 -4.16 -4.76
CA VAL A 36 -10.86 -5.20 -5.66
C VAL A 36 -12.39 -5.16 -5.71
N ASP A 37 -13.06 -5.05 -4.56
CA ASP A 37 -14.53 -4.96 -4.53
C ASP A 37 -15.04 -3.65 -5.15
N LEU A 38 -14.42 -2.51 -4.82
CA LEU A 38 -14.77 -1.19 -5.33
C LEU A 38 -14.72 -1.13 -6.87
N PHE A 39 -13.64 -1.63 -7.47
CA PHE A 39 -13.43 -1.64 -8.92
C PHE A 39 -14.11 -2.81 -9.65
N SER A 40 -14.63 -3.82 -8.92
CA SER A 40 -15.41 -4.92 -9.50
C SER A 40 -16.92 -4.64 -9.37
N ASN A 41 -17.46 -4.78 -8.16
CA ASN A 41 -18.90 -4.72 -7.89
C ASN A 41 -19.37 -3.30 -7.54
N GLY A 42 -18.46 -2.47 -7.05
CA GLY A 42 -18.75 -1.10 -6.61
C GLY A 42 -19.01 -0.10 -7.76
N GLY A 43 -18.85 -0.52 -9.02
CA GLY A 43 -19.13 0.31 -10.19
C GLY A 43 -18.13 1.43 -10.43
N VAL A 44 -17.01 1.46 -9.70
CA VAL A 44 -15.95 2.45 -9.90
C VAL A 44 -15.06 2.04 -11.07
N LYS A 45 -14.71 3.02 -11.90
CA LYS A 45 -13.75 2.86 -13.00
C LYS A 45 -12.49 3.65 -12.73
N ALA A 46 -11.36 3.08 -13.12
CA ALA A 46 -10.07 3.78 -13.14
C ALA A 46 -9.78 4.27 -14.55
N GLN A 47 -9.47 5.55 -14.69
CA GLN A 47 -9.20 6.19 -15.96
C GLN A 47 -7.87 6.91 -15.91
N LEU A 48 -7.03 6.69 -16.92
CA LEU A 48 -5.78 7.40 -17.12
C LEU A 48 -6.00 8.49 -18.16
N VAL A 49 -5.79 9.75 -17.78
CA VAL A 49 -5.83 10.88 -18.72
C VAL A 49 -4.44 11.05 -19.31
N MET A 50 -4.35 10.89 -20.62
CA MET A 50 -3.14 10.99 -21.41
C MET A 50 -2.81 12.47 -21.70
N PRO A 51 -1.53 12.81 -21.96
CA PRO A 51 -1.13 14.19 -22.25
C PRO A 51 -1.77 14.80 -23.52
N ASP A 52 -2.24 13.97 -24.44
CA ASP A 52 -2.98 14.37 -25.65
C ASP A 52 -4.47 14.64 -25.38
N GLY A 53 -4.92 14.47 -24.14
CA GLY A 53 -6.30 14.66 -23.71
C GLY A 53 -7.19 13.42 -23.86
N ASN A 54 -6.66 12.31 -24.36
CA ASN A 54 -7.40 11.04 -24.41
C ASN A 54 -7.50 10.41 -23.02
N THR A 55 -8.53 9.58 -22.82
CA THR A 55 -8.74 8.84 -21.58
C THR A 55 -8.74 7.34 -21.87
N GLU A 56 -7.92 6.60 -21.14
CA GLU A 56 -7.86 5.14 -21.21
C GLU A 56 -8.53 4.52 -19.97
N ASP A 57 -9.39 3.52 -20.17
CA ASP A 57 -9.95 2.72 -19.08
C ASP A 57 -8.90 1.69 -18.63
N ILE A 58 -8.38 1.87 -17.43
CA ILE A 58 -7.35 1.02 -16.83
C ILE A 58 -7.92 0.13 -15.70
N THR A 59 -9.25 0.05 -15.56
CA THR A 59 -9.91 -0.66 -14.46
C THR A 59 -9.46 -2.12 -14.38
N ALA A 60 -9.33 -2.80 -15.53
CA ALA A 60 -8.83 -4.18 -15.57
C ALA A 60 -7.39 -4.31 -15.06
N GLY A 61 -6.53 -3.35 -15.39
CA GLY A 61 -5.14 -3.30 -14.91
C GLY A 61 -5.08 -3.08 -13.39
N VAL A 62 -5.90 -2.16 -12.87
CA VAL A 62 -6.02 -1.93 -11.42
C VAL A 62 -6.50 -3.18 -10.71
N LEU A 63 -7.53 -3.87 -11.21
CA LEU A 63 -8.02 -5.12 -10.63
C LEU A 63 -6.96 -6.23 -10.61
N SER A 64 -6.22 -6.39 -11.70
CA SER A 64 -5.13 -7.37 -11.77
C SER A 64 -4.05 -7.06 -10.74
N HIS A 65 -3.67 -5.79 -10.61
CA HIS A 65 -2.65 -5.36 -9.67
C HIS A 65 -3.09 -5.56 -8.21
N GLN A 66 -4.33 -5.19 -7.86
CA GLN A 66 -4.80 -5.36 -6.49
C GLN A 66 -4.97 -6.82 -6.08
N ARG A 67 -5.37 -7.70 -7.00
CA ARG A 67 -5.38 -9.16 -6.73
C ARG A 67 -3.97 -9.69 -6.47
N ALA A 68 -2.98 -9.27 -7.25
CA ALA A 68 -1.59 -9.63 -7.01
C ALA A 68 -1.08 -9.09 -5.65
N ASN A 69 -1.49 -7.90 -5.24
CA ASN A 69 -1.14 -7.38 -3.91
C ASN A 69 -1.76 -8.21 -2.78
N VAL A 70 -3.02 -8.64 -2.91
CA VAL A 70 -3.66 -9.53 -1.92
C VAL A 70 -2.85 -10.81 -1.75
N GLU A 71 -2.43 -11.44 -2.85
CA GLU A 71 -1.59 -12.64 -2.83
C GLU A 71 -0.23 -12.35 -2.15
N ALA A 72 0.47 -11.31 -2.60
CA ALA A 72 1.79 -10.95 -2.07
C ALA A 72 1.77 -10.65 -0.56
N PHE A 73 0.77 -9.92 -0.07
CA PHE A 73 0.65 -9.63 1.36
C PHE A 73 0.21 -10.85 2.18
N THR A 74 -0.56 -11.76 1.59
CA THR A 74 -0.89 -13.05 2.22
C THR A 74 0.36 -13.91 2.40
N ASP A 75 1.19 -13.99 1.37
CA ASP A 75 2.46 -14.71 1.42
C ASP A 75 3.44 -14.08 2.42
N LEU A 76 3.50 -12.74 2.47
CA LEU A 76 4.34 -12.02 3.43
C LEU A 76 3.92 -12.30 4.88
N VAL A 77 2.63 -12.19 5.21
CA VAL A 77 2.13 -12.53 6.55
C VAL A 77 2.47 -13.97 6.91
N SER A 78 2.22 -14.90 5.97
CA SER A 78 2.53 -16.33 6.17
C SER A 78 4.02 -16.60 6.37
N ALA A 79 4.91 -15.78 5.80
CA ALA A 79 6.35 -15.88 5.99
C ALA A 79 6.79 -15.29 7.33
N LEU A 80 6.13 -14.22 7.79
CA LEU A 80 6.43 -13.56 9.06
C LEU A 80 5.84 -14.29 10.27
N GLU A 81 4.84 -15.15 10.11
CA GLU A 81 4.24 -15.92 11.22
C GLU A 81 4.91 -17.29 11.47
N LYS A 82 5.90 -17.68 10.66
CA LYS A 82 6.66 -18.93 10.78
C LYS A 82 7.90 -18.79 11.65
#